data_AF-A0A1F6IAL8-F1
#
_entry.id   AF-A0A1F6IAL8-F1
#
_cell.length_a   1.000
_cell.length_b   1.000
_cell.length_c   1.000
_cell.angle_alpha   90.00
_cell.angle_beta   90.00
_cell.angle_gamma   90.00
#
_symmetry.space_group_name_H-M   'P 1'
#
loop_
_entity.id
_entity.type
_entity.pdbx_description
1 polymer ?
#
loop_
_entity_poly.entity_id
_entity_poly.type
_entity_poly.pdbx_seq_one_letter_code
_entity_poly.pdbx_strand_id
1 'polypeptide(L)'
;MRHKDKVTKITAWATLYVGGFLLTLGLFGHDWWVLSGIHTLGEKITQENAITTLLGSKVAEFGHTHAAPVGGASWLFGLPVSLGTPVLILAWILPMLWYLLKRERGVSALPVEQQANEKRYLSLLTWFFISIFIFIFTVFGYLLPHNFTAHWSKEAMMHEEEEMDDHDDSKMGTTNNVSDFHATLSSSPSAILAGKPFVLHIALHDSKGNPINDLQVSHERILHVILVSEDLEEFIHVHPEDSEIPAFSVVESGQFNIPLALSKAGRYRVLVDGNRLGNEVSATSWLSVGGKASNTLIEKNLSQEKTFDRYDVILSVEPKTPKTGEEVHLNYRIERNGKQISDTDKFLGADMHLLIASLDLSVMSHTHGLKVNAQDNPLGEIDAHYSFPYPGIWKIFGQFQHQGRVVTTDFMVEVELGTTSAQIMAPHVDDH
;
A
#
# COMPACT_ATOMS: atom_id res chain seq x y z
N MET A 1 -10.60 -33.20 41.06
CA MET A 1 -11.59 -33.14 39.97
C MET A 1 -11.49 -34.42 39.16
N ARG A 2 -12.60 -35.14 38.94
CA ARG A 2 -12.59 -36.34 38.10
C ARG A 2 -12.31 -35.93 36.67
N HIS A 3 -11.61 -36.76 35.91
CA HIS A 3 -11.28 -36.50 34.49
C HIS A 3 -12.51 -36.02 33.68
N LYS A 4 -13.70 -36.57 33.98
CA LYS A 4 -15.00 -36.17 33.42
C LYS A 4 -15.31 -34.67 33.58
N ASP A 5 -15.07 -34.08 34.76
CA ASP A 5 -15.39 -32.67 35.02
C ASP A 5 -14.51 -31.71 34.22
N LYS A 6 -13.25 -32.12 33.95
CA LYS A 6 -12.33 -31.34 33.11
C LYS A 6 -12.78 -31.39 31.66
N VAL A 7 -13.13 -32.58 31.16
CA VAL A 7 -13.62 -32.76 29.79
C VAL A 7 -14.89 -31.94 29.55
N THR A 8 -15.89 -32.02 30.45
CA THR A 8 -17.13 -31.25 30.30
C THR A 8 -16.90 -29.75 30.25
N LYS A 9 -15.98 -29.20 31.05
CA LYS A 9 -15.66 -27.76 31.03
C LYS A 9 -14.95 -27.35 29.75
N ILE A 10 -14.01 -28.16 29.27
CA ILE A 10 -13.30 -27.90 28.01
C ILE A 10 -14.30 -27.90 26.85
N THR A 11 -15.18 -28.91 26.79
CA THR A 11 -16.22 -28.99 25.76
C THR A 11 -17.16 -27.79 25.80
N ALA A 12 -17.60 -27.35 26.99
CA ALA A 12 -18.48 -26.19 27.11
C ALA A 12 -17.84 -24.89 26.60
N TRP A 13 -16.55 -24.67 26.91
CA TRP A 13 -15.82 -23.52 26.36
C TRP A 13 -15.65 -23.63 24.85
N ALA A 14 -15.25 -24.79 24.33
CA ALA A 14 -15.12 -25.02 22.89
C ALA A 14 -16.43 -24.72 22.14
N THR A 15 -17.57 -25.14 22.67
CA THR A 15 -18.89 -24.84 22.09
C THR A 15 -19.20 -23.35 22.07
N LEU A 16 -18.81 -22.58 23.09
CA LEU A 16 -18.96 -21.12 23.09
C LEU A 16 -18.13 -20.46 21.99
N TYR A 17 -16.89 -20.94 21.78
CA TYR A 17 -16.02 -20.42 20.72
C TYR A 17 -16.60 -20.70 19.34
N VAL A 18 -16.99 -21.95 19.07
CA VAL A 18 -17.63 -22.34 17.80
C VAL A 18 -18.95 -21.59 17.61
N GLY A 19 -19.75 -21.44 18.65
CA GLY A 19 -21.00 -20.70 18.60
C GLY A 19 -20.82 -19.22 18.28
N GLY A 20 -19.84 -18.55 18.89
CA GLY A 20 -19.51 -17.15 18.59
C GLY A 20 -19.04 -16.96 17.15
N PHE A 21 -18.26 -17.92 16.63
CA PHE A 21 -17.83 -17.94 15.24
C PHE A 21 -19.01 -18.09 14.28
N LEU A 22 -19.85 -19.12 14.47
CA LEU A 22 -21.01 -19.37 13.62
C LEU A 22 -22.05 -18.24 13.68
N LEU A 23 -22.23 -17.62 14.84
CA LEU A 23 -23.08 -16.43 14.97
C LEU A 23 -22.55 -15.28 14.11
N THR A 24 -21.25 -15.01 14.18
CA THR A 24 -20.64 -13.92 13.42
C THR A 24 -20.69 -14.21 11.92
N LEU A 25 -20.39 -15.44 11.51
CA LEU A 25 -20.53 -15.89 10.13
C LEU A 25 -21.97 -15.74 9.62
N GLY A 26 -22.96 -16.06 10.45
CA GLY A 26 -24.37 -15.88 10.10
C GLY A 26 -24.79 -14.41 9.96
N LEU A 27 -24.24 -13.51 10.78
CA LEU A 27 -24.58 -12.08 10.80
C LEU A 27 -23.88 -11.27 9.70
N PHE A 28 -22.63 -11.60 9.38
CA PHE A 28 -21.80 -10.81 8.46
C PHE A 28 -21.45 -11.56 7.16
N GLY A 29 -21.80 -12.83 7.08
CA GLY A 29 -21.73 -13.60 5.85
C GLY A 29 -20.32 -13.98 5.44
N HIS A 30 -20.25 -14.44 4.20
CA HIS A 30 -19.02 -14.92 3.57
C HIS A 30 -17.99 -13.79 3.40
N ASP A 31 -18.44 -12.57 3.12
CA ASP A 31 -17.58 -11.42 2.88
C ASP A 31 -16.73 -11.05 4.10
N TRP A 32 -17.33 -11.06 5.29
CA TRP A 32 -16.56 -10.90 6.53
C TRP A 32 -15.58 -12.04 6.77
N TRP A 33 -16.02 -13.28 6.53
CA TRP A 33 -15.18 -14.46 6.72
C TRP A 33 -13.90 -14.39 5.88
N VAL A 34 -14.01 -13.91 4.64
CA VAL A 34 -12.87 -13.63 3.75
C VAL A 34 -12.05 -12.45 4.29
N LEU A 35 -12.64 -11.27 4.45
CA LEU A 35 -11.93 -10.03 4.85
C LEU A 35 -11.25 -10.11 6.21
N SER A 36 -11.75 -10.95 7.11
CA SER A 36 -11.14 -11.18 8.43
C SER A 36 -9.79 -11.90 8.35
N GLY A 37 -9.44 -12.47 7.19
CA GLY A 37 -8.24 -13.28 7.00
C GLY A 37 -8.30 -14.68 7.60
N ILE A 38 -9.43 -15.06 8.23
CA ILE A 38 -9.59 -16.37 8.84
C ILE A 38 -9.74 -17.45 7.76
N HIS A 39 -10.37 -17.12 6.63
CA HIS A 39 -10.44 -18.01 5.47
C HIS A 39 -9.06 -18.41 4.95
N THR A 40 -8.19 -17.43 4.68
CA THR A 40 -6.82 -17.65 4.18
C THR A 40 -5.96 -18.46 5.16
N LEU A 41 -6.14 -18.25 6.46
CA LEU A 41 -5.50 -19.11 7.47
C LEU A 41 -6.03 -20.55 7.38
N GLY A 42 -7.35 -20.71 7.21
CA GLY A 42 -8.00 -21.98 6.98
C GLY A 42 -7.39 -22.73 5.80
N GLU A 43 -7.40 -22.12 4.61
CA GLU A 43 -6.81 -22.68 3.38
C GLU A 43 -5.36 -23.09 3.55
N LYS A 44 -4.54 -22.27 4.23
CA LYS A 44 -3.13 -22.56 4.49
C LYS A 44 -2.94 -23.77 5.41
N ILE A 45 -3.81 -23.94 6.40
CA ILE A 45 -3.78 -25.08 7.33
C ILE A 45 -4.31 -26.34 6.66
N THR A 46 -5.39 -26.24 5.88
CA THR A 46 -6.07 -27.37 5.23
C THR A 46 -5.41 -27.78 3.92
N GLN A 47 -4.53 -26.94 3.37
CA GLN A 47 -3.92 -27.12 2.03
C GLN A 47 -4.98 -27.36 0.96
N GLU A 48 -6.11 -26.64 1.03
CA GLU A 48 -7.26 -26.87 0.15
C GLU A 48 -6.87 -26.83 -1.34
N ASN A 49 -5.95 -25.95 -1.75
CA ASN A 49 -5.39 -25.92 -3.11
C ASN A 49 -4.69 -27.22 -3.53
N ALA A 50 -3.99 -27.89 -2.62
CA ALA A 50 -3.37 -29.19 -2.91
C ALA A 50 -4.43 -30.30 -3.05
N ILE A 51 -5.49 -30.24 -2.24
CA ILE A 51 -6.58 -31.22 -2.24
C ILE A 51 -7.48 -31.04 -3.48
N THR A 52 -7.82 -29.81 -3.87
CA THR A 52 -8.60 -29.51 -5.08
C THR A 52 -7.82 -29.82 -6.36
N THR A 53 -6.52 -29.55 -6.38
CA THR A 53 -5.60 -29.93 -7.48
C THR A 53 -5.47 -31.45 -7.60
N LEU A 54 -5.45 -32.18 -6.47
CA LEU A 54 -5.42 -33.64 -6.43
C LEU A 54 -6.76 -34.27 -6.88
N LEU A 55 -7.89 -33.60 -6.63
CA LEU A 55 -9.23 -34.10 -6.96
C LEU A 55 -9.69 -33.79 -8.40
N GLY A 56 -8.92 -33.01 -9.15
CA GLY A 56 -9.11 -32.78 -10.58
C GLY A 56 -10.26 -31.82 -10.93
N SER A 57 -10.18 -31.29 -12.15
CA SER A 57 -10.96 -30.16 -12.73
C SER A 57 -12.49 -30.30 -12.80
N LYS A 58 -13.10 -31.29 -12.12
CA LYS A 58 -14.56 -31.39 -11.96
C LYS A 58 -15.09 -30.80 -10.66
N VAL A 59 -14.22 -30.26 -9.80
CA VAL A 59 -14.58 -29.51 -8.58
C VAL A 59 -14.04 -28.07 -8.64
N ALA A 60 -13.59 -27.62 -9.82
CA ALA A 60 -13.10 -26.25 -10.06
C ALA A 60 -14.16 -25.15 -9.83
N GLU A 61 -15.41 -25.54 -9.57
CA GLU A 61 -16.53 -24.63 -9.28
C GLU A 61 -16.63 -24.27 -7.78
N PHE A 62 -15.73 -24.75 -6.91
CA PHE A 62 -15.70 -24.35 -5.49
C PHE A 62 -14.54 -23.42 -5.11
N GLY A 63 -13.51 -23.32 -5.95
CA GLY A 63 -12.43 -22.34 -5.79
C GLY A 63 -12.73 -21.11 -6.63
N HIS A 64 -13.65 -20.26 -6.18
CA HIS A 64 -13.83 -18.95 -6.79
C HIS A 64 -12.82 -17.96 -6.20
N THR A 65 -12.22 -17.13 -7.05
CA THR A 65 -11.41 -15.98 -6.63
C THR A 65 -12.32 -14.96 -5.94
N HIS A 66 -12.10 -14.73 -4.65
CA HIS A 66 -12.93 -13.83 -3.84
C HIS A 66 -12.42 -12.39 -3.91
N ALA A 67 -12.70 -11.65 -4.99
CA ALA A 67 -12.38 -10.21 -5.06
C ALA A 67 -12.81 -9.48 -3.76
N ALA A 68 -12.04 -8.49 -3.32
CA ALA A 68 -12.46 -7.60 -2.23
C ALA A 68 -13.88 -7.09 -2.55
N PRO A 69 -14.89 -7.32 -1.68
CA PRO A 69 -16.27 -7.01 -2.02
C PRO A 69 -16.42 -5.55 -2.40
N VAL A 70 -16.68 -5.28 -3.68
CA VAL A 70 -16.89 -3.93 -4.21
C VAL A 70 -18.34 -3.56 -3.92
N GLY A 71 -18.60 -3.15 -2.69
CA GLY A 71 -19.92 -2.70 -2.24
C GLY A 71 -20.17 -3.03 -0.78
N GLY A 72 -20.69 -2.06 -0.04
CA GLY A 72 -21.20 -2.23 1.31
C GLY A 72 -22.44 -3.12 1.35
N ALA A 73 -22.30 -4.38 0.93
CA ALA A 73 -23.34 -5.39 1.01
C ALA A 73 -23.51 -5.76 2.48
N SER A 74 -24.48 -5.11 3.08
CA SER A 74 -25.17 -5.59 4.25
C SER A 74 -25.58 -7.05 4.09
N TRP A 75 -24.83 -7.96 4.69
CA TRP A 75 -25.37 -9.27 5.02
C TRP A 75 -26.46 -9.11 6.10
N LEU A 76 -27.14 -10.21 6.45
CA LEU A 76 -28.32 -10.27 7.32
C LEU A 76 -28.48 -9.03 8.25
N PHE A 77 -29.51 -8.21 8.02
CA PHE A 77 -29.87 -6.99 8.79
C PHE A 77 -29.19 -5.65 8.45
N GLY A 78 -28.45 -5.49 7.36
CA GLY A 78 -27.96 -4.13 7.04
C GLY A 78 -26.60 -3.79 7.64
N LEU A 79 -25.96 -4.71 8.37
CA LEU A 79 -24.83 -4.38 9.22
C LEU A 79 -23.53 -4.21 8.41
N PRO A 80 -22.70 -3.19 8.73
CA PRO A 80 -21.37 -3.05 8.12
C PRO A 80 -20.50 -4.27 8.39
N VAL A 81 -19.85 -4.78 7.33
CA VAL A 81 -18.95 -5.94 7.36
C VAL A 81 -17.79 -5.73 8.34
N SER A 82 -17.33 -4.47 8.50
CA SER A 82 -16.28 -4.08 9.45
C SER A 82 -16.63 -4.36 10.92
N LEU A 83 -17.91 -4.51 11.26
CA LEU A 83 -18.33 -4.86 12.63
C LEU A 83 -18.16 -6.35 12.95
N GLY A 84 -17.93 -7.22 11.95
CA GLY A 84 -17.88 -8.66 12.18
C GLY A 84 -16.76 -9.08 13.14
N THR A 85 -15.54 -8.58 12.95
CA THR A 85 -14.40 -8.92 13.83
C THR A 85 -14.60 -8.40 15.26
N PRO A 86 -15.03 -7.15 15.49
CA PRO A 86 -15.46 -6.71 16.82
C PRO A 86 -16.55 -7.58 17.45
N VAL A 87 -17.57 -7.99 16.69
CA VAL A 87 -18.66 -8.84 17.20
C VAL A 87 -18.16 -10.23 17.59
N LEU A 88 -17.28 -10.85 16.79
CA LEU A 88 -16.65 -12.14 17.11
C LEU A 88 -15.87 -12.07 18.43
N ILE A 89 -15.04 -11.04 18.56
CA ILE A 89 -14.21 -10.82 19.75
C ILE A 89 -15.10 -10.64 20.98
N LEU A 90 -16.16 -9.83 20.89
CA LEU A 90 -17.13 -9.66 21.98
C LEU A 90 -17.87 -10.96 22.33
N ALA A 91 -18.27 -11.75 21.33
CA ALA A 91 -18.95 -13.03 21.54
C ALA A 91 -18.09 -14.03 22.33
N TRP A 92 -16.76 -13.97 22.17
CA TRP A 92 -15.84 -14.81 22.94
C TRP A 92 -15.51 -14.25 24.33
N ILE A 93 -15.44 -12.93 24.50
CA ILE A 93 -15.03 -12.31 25.78
C ILE A 93 -16.18 -12.20 26.78
N LEU A 94 -17.39 -11.85 26.34
CA LEU A 94 -18.51 -11.61 27.24
C LEU A 94 -18.84 -12.81 28.15
N PRO A 95 -18.83 -14.08 27.67
CA PRO A 95 -19.00 -15.25 28.54
C PRO A 95 -17.91 -15.40 29.61
N MET A 96 -16.67 -15.00 29.30
CA MET A 96 -15.54 -15.03 30.24
C MET A 96 -15.70 -13.97 31.34
N LEU A 97 -16.04 -12.75 30.95
CA LEU A 97 -16.33 -11.67 31.91
C LEU A 97 -17.50 -12.05 32.81
N TRP A 98 -18.58 -12.59 32.24
CA TRP A 98 -19.71 -13.08 33.01
C TRP A 98 -19.31 -14.21 33.98
N TYR A 99 -18.46 -15.14 33.55
CA TYR A 99 -17.97 -16.23 34.39
C TYR A 99 -17.13 -15.72 35.57
N LEU A 100 -16.24 -14.74 35.34
CA LEU A 100 -15.47 -14.09 36.40
C LEU A 100 -16.37 -13.42 37.42
N LEU A 101 -17.33 -12.59 36.96
CA LEU A 101 -18.27 -11.89 37.82
C LEU A 101 -19.14 -12.85 38.65
N LYS A 102 -19.62 -13.92 38.02
CA LYS A 102 -20.41 -14.96 38.70
C LYS A 102 -19.57 -15.66 39.77
N ARG A 103 -18.31 -15.97 39.47
CA ARG A 103 -17.41 -16.65 40.39
C ARG A 103 -17.01 -15.77 41.56
N GLU A 104 -16.70 -14.50 41.31
CA GLU A 104 -16.39 -13.51 42.36
C GLU A 104 -17.51 -13.40 43.40
N ARG A 105 -18.77 -13.35 42.94
CA ARG A 105 -19.94 -13.40 43.82
C ARG A 105 -20.02 -14.69 44.62
N GLY A 106 -19.71 -15.83 43.99
CA GLY A 106 -19.68 -17.14 44.66
C GLY A 106 -18.59 -17.24 45.72
N VAL A 107 -17.39 -16.72 45.45
CA VAL A 107 -16.27 -16.70 46.42
C VAL A 107 -16.62 -15.81 47.62
N SER A 108 -17.29 -14.68 47.39
CA SER A 108 -17.72 -13.77 48.45
C SER A 108 -18.75 -14.38 49.42
N ALA A 109 -19.45 -15.45 48.99
CA ALA A 109 -20.43 -16.16 49.81
C ALA A 109 -19.85 -17.33 50.63
N LEU A 110 -18.57 -17.68 50.45
CA LEU A 110 -17.91 -18.79 51.16
C LEU A 110 -17.43 -18.38 52.57
N PRO A 111 -17.26 -19.34 53.51
CA PRO A 111 -16.61 -19.08 54.80
C PRO A 111 -15.19 -18.51 54.62
N VAL A 112 -14.78 -17.59 55.51
CA VAL A 112 -13.53 -16.82 55.40
C VAL A 112 -12.29 -17.71 55.20
N GLU A 113 -12.26 -18.88 55.87
CA GLU A 113 -11.17 -19.85 55.77
C GLU A 113 -10.99 -20.44 54.36
N GLN A 114 -12.06 -20.49 53.55
CA GLN A 114 -12.03 -20.99 52.17
C GLN A 114 -11.84 -19.86 51.14
N GLN A 115 -12.08 -18.61 51.52
CA GLN A 115 -12.00 -17.47 50.60
C GLN A 115 -10.57 -17.21 50.10
N ALA A 116 -9.55 -17.40 50.92
CA ALA A 116 -8.16 -17.08 50.56
C ALA A 116 -7.68 -17.89 49.35
N ASN A 117 -7.93 -19.20 49.35
CA ASN A 117 -7.56 -20.09 48.25
C ASN A 117 -8.38 -19.80 46.98
N GLU A 118 -9.68 -19.55 47.12
CA GLU A 118 -10.54 -19.24 45.98
C GLU A 118 -10.26 -17.86 45.37
N LYS A 119 -9.89 -16.85 46.16
CA LYS A 119 -9.44 -15.55 45.65
C LYS A 119 -8.14 -15.67 44.85
N ARG A 120 -7.19 -16.49 45.31
CA ARG A 120 -5.95 -16.78 44.57
C ARG A 120 -6.25 -17.48 43.25
N TYR A 121 -7.14 -18.48 43.27
CA TYR A 121 -7.59 -19.12 42.03
C TYR A 121 -8.25 -18.12 41.09
N LEU A 122 -9.15 -17.26 41.59
CA LEU A 122 -9.86 -16.27 40.80
C LEU A 122 -8.88 -15.30 40.14
N SER A 123 -7.87 -14.83 40.87
CA SER A 123 -6.81 -13.98 40.31
C SER A 123 -6.04 -14.65 39.17
N LEU A 124 -5.64 -15.92 39.33
CA LEU A 124 -4.98 -16.69 38.27
C LEU A 124 -5.89 -16.85 37.04
N LEU A 125 -7.17 -17.12 37.27
CA LEU A 125 -8.16 -17.25 36.20
C LEU A 125 -8.37 -15.90 35.46
N THR A 126 -8.40 -14.78 36.19
CA THR A 126 -8.48 -13.44 35.60
C THR A 126 -7.28 -13.17 34.70
N TRP A 127 -6.06 -13.42 35.16
CA TRP A 127 -4.85 -13.26 34.35
C TRP A 127 -4.82 -14.18 33.12
N PHE A 128 -5.32 -15.41 33.27
CA PHE A 128 -5.49 -16.33 32.16
C PHE A 128 -6.45 -15.77 31.10
N PHE A 129 -7.61 -15.24 31.49
CA PHE A 129 -8.55 -14.62 30.56
C PHE A 129 -8.02 -13.33 29.94
N ILE A 130 -7.28 -12.51 30.68
CA ILE A 130 -6.58 -11.33 30.12
C ILE A 130 -5.60 -11.77 29.04
N SER A 131 -4.83 -12.83 29.29
CA SER A 131 -3.87 -13.36 28.31
C SER A 131 -4.56 -13.90 27.06
N ILE A 132 -5.68 -14.62 27.23
CA ILE A 132 -6.51 -15.07 26.12
C ILE A 132 -7.09 -13.88 25.34
N PHE A 133 -7.56 -12.84 26.03
CA PHE A 133 -8.08 -11.64 25.39
C PHE A 133 -7.03 -10.97 24.51
N ILE A 134 -5.83 -10.73 25.05
CA ILE A 134 -4.71 -10.16 24.30
C ILE A 134 -4.41 -11.04 23.08
N PHE A 135 -4.30 -12.36 23.27
CA PHE A 135 -4.05 -13.29 22.17
C PHE A 135 -5.13 -13.20 21.08
N ILE A 136 -6.41 -13.27 21.44
CA ILE A 136 -7.52 -13.20 20.49
C ILE A 136 -7.51 -11.86 19.75
N PHE A 137 -7.34 -10.75 20.48
CA PHE A 137 -7.30 -9.42 19.89
C PHE A 137 -6.13 -9.26 18.94
N THR A 138 -4.93 -9.70 19.33
CA THR A 138 -3.74 -9.65 18.47
C THR A 138 -3.90 -10.54 17.24
N VAL A 139 -4.41 -11.76 17.38
CA VAL A 139 -4.53 -12.67 16.23
C VAL A 139 -5.67 -12.25 15.29
N PHE A 140 -6.89 -12.14 15.82
CA PHE A 140 -8.09 -11.93 15.01
C PHE A 140 -8.37 -10.46 14.72
N GLY A 141 -7.97 -9.56 15.62
CA GLY A 141 -8.15 -8.12 15.45
C GLY A 141 -7.01 -7.42 14.72
N TYR A 142 -5.82 -8.04 14.64
CA TYR A 142 -4.64 -7.42 14.02
C TYR A 142 -3.95 -8.34 13.00
N LEU A 143 -3.38 -9.48 13.42
CA LEU A 143 -2.52 -10.30 12.55
C LEU A 143 -3.25 -10.87 11.33
N LEU A 144 -4.43 -11.45 11.49
CA LEU A 144 -5.14 -12.09 10.38
C LEU A 144 -5.64 -11.07 9.35
N PRO A 145 -6.31 -9.96 9.72
CA PRO A 145 -6.66 -8.92 8.75
C PRO A 145 -5.43 -8.31 8.06
N HIS A 146 -4.35 -8.10 8.80
CA HIS A 146 -3.12 -7.51 8.25
C HIS A 146 -2.40 -8.46 7.29
N ASN A 147 -2.31 -9.75 7.63
CA ASN A 147 -1.74 -10.75 6.73
C ASN A 147 -2.61 -10.98 5.49
N PHE A 148 -3.94 -10.91 5.64
CA PHE A 148 -4.87 -11.02 4.51
C PHE A 148 -4.68 -9.86 3.54
N THR A 149 -4.68 -8.62 4.03
CA THR A 149 -4.44 -7.43 3.18
C THR A 149 -3.08 -7.51 2.48
N ALA A 150 -2.03 -7.95 3.17
CA ALA A 150 -0.70 -8.17 2.57
C ALA A 150 -0.63 -9.35 1.58
N HIS A 151 -1.45 -10.39 1.75
CA HIS A 151 -1.53 -11.52 0.81
C HIS A 151 -2.33 -11.15 -0.43
N TRP A 152 -3.41 -10.40 -0.26
CA TRP A 152 -4.23 -9.91 -1.37
C TRP A 152 -3.51 -8.87 -2.21
N SER A 153 -2.75 -7.96 -1.61
CA SER A 153 -1.88 -7.07 -2.38
C SER A 153 -0.89 -7.86 -3.24
N LYS A 154 -0.42 -9.01 -2.75
CA LYS A 154 0.51 -9.87 -3.48
C LYS A 154 -0.16 -10.69 -4.60
N GLU A 155 -1.36 -11.22 -4.39
CA GLU A 155 -2.09 -12.03 -5.39
C GLU A 155 -2.74 -11.16 -6.48
N ALA A 156 -3.28 -9.98 -6.12
CA ALA A 156 -3.81 -9.01 -7.07
C ALA A 156 -2.71 -8.53 -8.05
N MET A 157 -1.49 -8.32 -7.54
CA MET A 157 -0.31 -8.01 -8.37
C MET A 157 0.09 -9.15 -9.32
N MET A 158 -0.16 -10.41 -8.95
CA MET A 158 0.15 -11.56 -9.82
C MET A 158 -0.93 -11.79 -10.89
N HIS A 159 -2.18 -11.40 -10.63
CA HIS A 159 -3.28 -11.51 -11.58
C HIS A 159 -3.39 -10.32 -12.55
N GLU A 160 -2.94 -9.12 -12.15
CA GLU A 160 -2.82 -7.98 -13.06
C GLU A 160 -1.64 -8.14 -14.04
N GLU A 161 -0.56 -8.84 -13.66
CA GLU A 161 0.56 -9.18 -14.55
C GLU A 161 0.18 -10.20 -15.66
N GLU A 162 -0.91 -10.97 -15.52
CA GLU A 162 -1.38 -11.92 -16.56
C GLU A 162 -2.54 -11.38 -17.44
N GLU A 163 -3.28 -10.35 -17.00
CA GLU A 163 -4.41 -9.78 -17.78
C GLU A 163 -4.15 -8.37 -18.36
N MET A 164 -3.01 -7.71 -18.11
CA MET A 164 -2.63 -6.44 -18.77
C MET A 164 -1.76 -6.64 -20.04
N ASP A 165 -2.05 -7.67 -20.83
CA ASP A 165 -1.67 -7.66 -22.24
C ASP A 165 -2.95 -7.27 -23.02
N ASP A 166 -2.91 -6.12 -23.69
CA ASP A 166 -3.94 -5.58 -24.59
C ASP A 166 -5.10 -4.77 -23.96
N HIS A 167 -4.86 -3.51 -23.55
CA HIS A 167 -5.93 -2.50 -23.49
C HIS A 167 -5.56 -1.16 -24.14
N ASP A 168 -5.94 -1.09 -25.42
CA ASP A 168 -6.32 0.09 -26.21
C ASP A 168 -7.13 1.11 -25.39
N ASP A 169 -6.54 2.30 -25.25
CA ASP A 169 -7.07 3.45 -24.54
C ASP A 169 -8.15 4.15 -25.39
N SER A 170 -9.34 3.55 -25.49
CA SER A 170 -10.48 4.19 -26.16
C SER A 170 -11.87 3.69 -25.75
N LYS A 171 -12.27 3.76 -24.47
CA LYS A 171 -13.71 3.72 -24.13
C LYS A 171 -14.16 4.72 -23.06
N MET A 172 -14.86 5.75 -23.56
CA MET A 172 -15.84 6.53 -22.81
C MET A 172 -16.87 5.61 -22.13
N GLY A 173 -16.88 5.60 -20.81
CA GLY A 173 -17.92 5.02 -19.97
C GLY A 173 -18.02 5.79 -18.65
N THR A 174 -19.04 6.64 -18.55
CA THR A 174 -19.51 7.35 -17.33
C THR A 174 -18.44 8.03 -16.47
N THR A 175 -18.31 9.34 -16.67
CA THR A 175 -17.43 10.25 -15.91
C THR A 175 -17.85 10.34 -14.43
N ASN A 176 -17.37 9.44 -13.60
CA ASN A 176 -17.00 9.83 -12.25
C ASN A 176 -15.71 10.64 -12.40
N ASN A 177 -15.70 11.88 -11.90
CA ASN A 177 -14.57 12.80 -12.01
C ASN A 177 -13.43 12.29 -11.10
N VAL A 178 -12.67 11.30 -11.58
CA VAL A 178 -11.47 10.77 -10.93
C VAL A 178 -10.37 11.85 -10.85
N SER A 179 -10.47 12.89 -11.68
CA SER A 179 -9.65 14.11 -11.62
C SER A 179 -9.83 14.95 -10.36
N ASP A 180 -10.81 14.62 -9.51
CA ASP A 180 -11.11 15.36 -8.30
C ASP A 180 -10.26 14.89 -7.10
N PHE A 181 -8.96 15.20 -7.17
CA PHE A 181 -7.95 14.84 -6.17
C PHE A 181 -7.02 16.03 -5.90
N HIS A 182 -7.13 16.63 -4.72
CA HIS A 182 -6.33 17.79 -4.33
C HIS A 182 -5.61 17.55 -3.01
N ALA A 183 -4.40 18.13 -2.89
CA ALA A 183 -3.59 18.05 -1.69
C ALA A 183 -3.22 19.44 -1.18
N THR A 184 -3.60 19.74 0.07
CA THR A 184 -3.12 20.92 0.79
C THR A 184 -1.98 20.54 1.70
N LEU A 185 -0.85 21.23 1.57
CA LEU A 185 0.37 20.97 2.35
C LEU A 185 0.54 22.01 3.46
N SER A 186 0.89 21.57 4.66
CA SER A 186 1.37 22.41 5.75
C SER A 186 2.49 21.72 6.52
N SER A 187 3.12 22.40 7.47
CA SER A 187 4.26 21.82 8.20
C SER A 187 4.34 22.24 9.66
N SER A 188 4.98 21.39 10.47
CA SER A 188 5.33 21.65 11.86
C SER A 188 6.83 21.36 12.08
N PRO A 189 7.66 22.38 12.40
CA PRO A 189 7.33 23.81 12.45
C PRO A 189 6.93 24.37 11.07
N SER A 190 6.13 25.44 11.06
CA SER A 190 5.63 26.06 9.81
C SER A 190 6.73 26.59 8.89
N ALA A 191 7.87 26.99 9.48
CA ALA A 191 9.06 27.36 8.75
C ALA A 191 9.98 26.14 8.63
N ILE A 192 10.09 25.61 7.42
CA ILE A 192 10.97 24.48 7.12
C ILE A 192 12.37 25.03 6.86
N LEU A 193 13.38 24.42 7.48
CA LEU A 193 14.79 24.82 7.34
C LEU A 193 15.62 23.62 6.88
N ALA A 194 16.53 23.86 5.94
CA ALA A 194 17.46 22.84 5.46
C ALA A 194 18.28 22.22 6.62
N GLY A 195 18.40 20.90 6.60
CA GLY A 195 19.07 20.09 7.62
C GLY A 195 18.35 20.02 8.97
N LYS A 196 17.11 20.52 9.08
CA LYS A 196 16.30 20.44 10.30
C LYS A 196 15.10 19.51 10.10
N PRO A 197 14.75 18.69 11.11
CA PRO A 197 13.56 17.86 11.03
C PRO A 197 12.29 18.71 11.10
N PHE A 198 11.28 18.30 10.35
CA PHE A 198 9.91 18.84 10.38
C PHE A 198 8.91 17.72 10.08
N VAL A 199 7.63 17.96 10.34
CA VAL A 199 6.54 17.08 9.90
C VAL A 199 5.82 17.77 8.76
N LEU A 200 5.71 17.10 7.62
CA LEU A 200 4.85 17.48 6.51
C LEU A 200 3.44 16.97 6.79
N HIS A 201 2.47 17.87 6.81
CA HIS A 201 1.05 17.55 6.93
C HIS A 201 0.41 17.65 5.55
N ILE A 202 -0.30 16.60 5.14
CA ILE A 202 -0.99 16.50 3.86
C ILE A 202 -2.47 16.33 4.16
N ALA A 203 -3.31 17.22 3.67
CA ALA A 203 -4.76 17.08 3.71
C ALA A 203 -5.29 16.87 2.30
N LEU A 204 -5.88 15.70 2.05
CA LEU A 204 -6.48 15.35 0.78
C LEU A 204 -7.96 15.69 0.76
N HIS A 205 -8.40 16.33 -0.32
CA HIS A 205 -9.79 16.75 -0.46
C HIS A 205 -10.23 16.78 -1.92
N ASP A 206 -11.54 16.68 -2.12
CA ASP A 206 -12.19 16.94 -3.40
C ASP A 206 -12.30 18.45 -3.67
N SER A 207 -12.88 18.80 -4.80
CA SER A 207 -13.06 20.16 -5.33
C SER A 207 -14.08 20.96 -4.53
N LYS A 208 -14.90 20.27 -3.74
CA LYS A 208 -15.85 20.85 -2.78
C LYS A 208 -15.23 20.99 -1.39
N GLY A 209 -14.01 20.52 -1.18
CA GLY A 209 -13.29 20.55 0.09
C GLY A 209 -13.64 19.40 1.04
N ASN A 210 -14.37 18.38 0.59
CA ASN A 210 -14.62 17.20 1.41
C ASN A 210 -13.35 16.35 1.50
N PRO A 211 -13.01 15.80 2.69
CA PRO A 211 -11.87 14.91 2.82
C PRO A 211 -11.99 13.67 1.93
N ILE A 212 -10.88 13.26 1.33
CA ILE A 212 -10.78 12.00 0.57
C ILE A 212 -10.41 10.87 1.54
N ASN A 213 -11.27 9.85 1.62
CA ASN A 213 -11.14 8.73 2.56
C ASN A 213 -11.38 7.34 1.92
N ASP A 214 -11.45 7.29 0.60
CA ASP A 214 -11.68 6.10 -0.23
C ASP A 214 -10.43 5.69 -1.03
N LEU A 215 -9.25 6.03 -0.50
CA LEU A 215 -7.96 5.60 -1.03
C LEU A 215 -7.78 4.08 -0.90
N GLN A 216 -7.09 3.50 -1.87
CA GLN A 216 -6.77 2.09 -1.97
C GLN A 216 -5.26 1.89 -1.90
N VAL A 217 -4.84 0.81 -1.24
CA VAL A 217 -3.43 0.43 -1.19
C VAL A 217 -3.01 -0.05 -2.58
N SER A 218 -1.94 0.52 -3.12
CA SER A 218 -1.27 0.11 -4.34
C SER A 218 0.23 0.15 -4.13
N HIS A 219 0.99 -0.75 -4.77
CA HIS A 219 2.44 -0.85 -4.54
C HIS A 219 2.78 -0.93 -3.03
N GLU A 220 2.00 -1.72 -2.29
CA GLU A 220 2.14 -1.93 -0.83
C GLU A 220 1.99 -0.67 0.05
N ARG A 221 1.55 0.47 -0.49
CA ARG A 221 1.37 1.75 0.24
C ARG A 221 0.06 2.43 -0.10
N ILE A 222 -0.47 3.24 0.81
CA ILE A 222 -1.69 4.03 0.58
C ILE A 222 -1.41 5.28 -0.26
N LEU A 223 -0.20 5.84 -0.15
CA LEU A 223 0.27 7.01 -0.87
C LEU A 223 1.77 6.93 -1.10
N HIS A 224 2.20 7.42 -2.26
CA HIS A 224 3.58 7.79 -2.54
C HIS A 224 3.70 9.31 -2.47
N VAL A 225 4.62 9.80 -1.64
CA VAL A 225 4.92 11.22 -1.53
C VAL A 225 6.34 11.45 -1.99
N ILE A 226 6.46 12.13 -3.13
CA ILE A 226 7.72 12.35 -3.81
C ILE A 226 8.04 13.84 -3.78
N LEU A 227 9.24 14.20 -3.31
CA LEU A 227 9.73 15.57 -3.29
C LEU A 227 10.98 15.66 -4.16
N VAL A 228 10.99 16.64 -5.07
CA VAL A 228 12.15 16.93 -5.92
C VAL A 228 12.52 18.40 -5.77
N SER A 229 13.78 18.69 -5.46
CA SER A 229 14.27 20.06 -5.43
C SER A 229 14.20 20.69 -6.82
N GLU A 230 13.97 22.00 -6.89
CA GLU A 230 13.86 22.75 -8.16
C GLU A 230 15.14 22.68 -9.03
N ASP A 231 16.28 22.36 -8.44
CA ASP A 231 17.53 22.07 -9.16
C ASP A 231 17.75 20.60 -9.53
N LEU A 232 16.76 19.73 -9.27
CA LEU A 232 16.73 18.30 -9.62
C LEU A 232 17.85 17.45 -9.00
N GLU A 233 18.47 17.91 -7.91
CA GLU A 233 19.56 17.20 -7.24
C GLU A 233 19.10 16.42 -5.99
N GLU A 234 18.08 16.89 -5.27
CA GLU A 234 17.54 16.19 -4.11
C GLU A 234 16.20 15.56 -4.46
N PHE A 235 16.13 14.25 -4.32
CA PHE A 235 14.96 13.41 -4.56
C PHE A 235 14.63 12.64 -3.28
N ILE A 236 13.39 12.73 -2.83
CA ILE A 236 12.86 12.02 -1.67
C ILE A 236 11.61 11.27 -2.11
N HIS A 237 11.54 9.99 -1.76
CA HIS A 237 10.37 9.14 -1.98
C HIS A 237 10.04 8.46 -0.66
N VAL A 238 8.88 8.81 -0.11
CA VAL A 238 8.45 8.43 1.24
C VAL A 238 6.97 8.11 1.26
N HIS A 239 6.55 7.37 2.28
CA HIS A 239 5.18 6.94 2.46
C HIS A 239 4.72 7.27 3.89
N PRO A 240 3.44 7.62 4.10
CA PRO A 240 2.92 7.86 5.45
C PRO A 240 3.25 6.74 6.45
N GLU A 241 3.17 5.49 6.00
CA GLU A 241 3.37 4.27 6.79
C GLU A 241 4.81 4.03 7.23
N ASP A 242 5.78 4.72 6.63
CA ASP A 242 7.19 4.59 7.03
C ASP A 242 7.45 5.23 8.40
N SER A 243 6.55 6.12 8.84
CA SER A 243 6.71 6.94 10.04
C SER A 243 5.88 6.49 11.24
N GLU A 244 4.72 5.89 11.00
CA GLU A 244 3.80 5.37 12.02
C GLU A 244 2.97 4.22 11.39
N ILE A 245 2.62 3.18 12.17
CA ILE A 245 1.57 2.22 11.74
C ILE A 245 0.33 3.06 11.46
N PRO A 246 -0.22 3.12 10.24
CA PRO A 246 -1.43 3.89 10.00
C PRO A 246 -2.53 3.31 10.88
N ALA A 247 -2.88 4.01 11.95
CA ALA A 247 -4.12 3.75 12.64
C ALA A 247 -5.21 4.01 11.59
N PHE A 248 -6.09 3.03 11.41
CA PHE A 248 -7.26 3.08 10.52
C PHE A 248 -8.00 4.44 10.51
N SER A 249 -7.92 5.21 11.61
CA SER A 249 -8.43 6.58 11.76
C SER A 249 -7.79 7.64 10.85
N VAL A 250 -6.54 7.48 10.43
CA VAL A 250 -5.81 8.45 9.58
C VAL A 250 -6.41 8.45 8.17
N VAL A 251 -6.69 7.24 7.63
CA VAL A 251 -7.32 7.04 6.32
C VAL A 251 -8.74 7.62 6.28
N GLU A 252 -9.53 7.46 7.36
CA GLU A 252 -10.88 8.03 7.45
C GLU A 252 -10.90 9.57 7.38
N SER A 253 -9.80 10.23 7.76
CA SER A 253 -9.71 11.70 7.84
C SER A 253 -9.13 12.37 6.60
N GLY A 254 -8.54 11.62 5.67
CA GLY A 254 -7.81 12.16 4.52
C GLY A 254 -6.57 12.99 4.90
N GLN A 255 -6.06 12.84 6.13
CA GLN A 255 -4.92 13.60 6.64
C GLN A 255 -3.74 12.68 6.88
N PHE A 256 -2.55 13.05 6.41
CA PHE A 256 -1.33 12.27 6.54
C PHE A 256 -0.20 13.12 7.10
N ASN A 257 0.64 12.51 7.94
CA ASN A 257 1.76 13.18 8.60
C ASN A 257 3.06 12.43 8.28
N ILE A 258 4.04 13.13 7.72
CA ILE A 258 5.31 12.53 7.29
C ILE A 258 6.47 13.32 7.92
N PRO A 259 7.17 12.77 8.91
CA PRO A 259 8.43 13.30 9.43
C PRO A 259 9.51 13.28 8.35
N LEU A 260 10.13 14.43 8.11
CA LEU A 260 11.13 14.64 7.07
C LEU A 260 12.29 15.50 7.57
N ALA A 261 13.42 15.40 6.88
CA ALA A 261 14.52 16.35 6.95
C ALA A 261 15.10 16.50 5.54
N LEU A 262 14.96 17.69 4.96
CA LEU A 262 15.50 18.02 3.64
C LEU A 262 16.88 18.63 3.80
N SER A 263 17.87 18.16 3.05
CA SER A 263 19.26 18.57 3.23
C SER A 263 19.56 19.92 2.58
N LYS A 264 18.81 20.32 1.54
CA LYS A 264 19.02 21.57 0.81
C LYS A 264 17.92 22.60 1.08
N ALA A 265 18.28 23.87 0.88
CA ALA A 265 17.34 24.98 0.87
C ALA A 265 16.92 25.26 -0.58
N GLY A 266 15.68 25.73 -0.78
CA GLY A 266 15.12 25.95 -2.10
C GLY A 266 13.64 25.59 -2.17
N ARG A 267 13.07 25.64 -3.38
CA ARG A 267 11.72 25.13 -3.61
C ARG A 267 11.80 23.64 -3.96
N TYR A 268 10.77 22.91 -3.55
CA TYR A 268 10.57 21.51 -3.91
C TYR A 268 9.21 21.37 -4.55
N ARG A 269 9.17 20.63 -5.65
CA ARG A 269 7.91 20.13 -6.19
C ARG A 269 7.57 18.86 -5.42
N VAL A 270 6.35 18.82 -4.87
CA VAL A 270 5.82 17.67 -4.16
C VAL A 270 4.76 17.04 -5.04
N LEU A 271 4.89 15.75 -5.30
CA LEU A 271 3.88 14.88 -5.90
C LEU A 271 3.29 14.01 -4.78
N VAL A 272 1.97 14.03 -4.65
CA VAL A 272 1.22 13.08 -3.83
C VAL A 272 0.45 12.20 -4.79
N ASP A 273 0.77 10.92 -4.77
CA ASP A 273 0.29 9.92 -5.72
C ASP A 273 -0.39 8.78 -4.95
N GLY A 274 -1.48 8.26 -5.49
CA GLY A 274 -2.25 7.20 -4.85
C GLY A 274 -3.30 6.60 -5.78
N ASN A 275 -4.10 5.69 -5.24
CA ASN A 275 -5.16 5.03 -5.99
C ASN A 275 -6.53 5.28 -5.37
N ARG A 276 -7.50 5.64 -6.20
CA ARG A 276 -8.87 5.97 -5.79
C ARG A 276 -9.87 5.42 -6.79
N LEU A 277 -10.86 4.67 -6.29
CA LEU A 277 -11.91 4.05 -7.11
C LEU A 277 -11.33 3.22 -8.28
N GLY A 278 -10.23 2.50 -8.05
CA GLY A 278 -9.55 1.68 -9.06
C GLY A 278 -8.79 2.48 -10.13
N ASN A 279 -8.51 3.77 -9.89
CA ASN A 279 -7.75 4.60 -10.81
C ASN A 279 -6.59 5.29 -10.08
N GLU A 280 -5.49 5.50 -10.78
CA GLU A 280 -4.38 6.32 -10.31
C GLU A 280 -4.82 7.78 -10.23
N VAL A 281 -4.46 8.44 -9.12
CA VAL A 281 -4.75 9.84 -8.85
C VAL A 281 -3.52 10.52 -8.29
N SER A 282 -3.29 11.75 -8.72
CA SER A 282 -2.15 12.52 -8.24
C SER A 282 -2.45 14.00 -8.08
N ALA A 283 -1.76 14.62 -7.13
CA ALA A 283 -1.80 16.04 -6.88
C ALA A 283 -0.37 16.57 -6.72
N THR A 284 -0.12 17.78 -7.23
CA THR A 284 1.18 18.43 -7.11
C THR A 284 1.08 19.74 -6.36
N SER A 285 2.10 20.06 -5.57
CA SER A 285 2.20 21.31 -4.82
C SER A 285 3.65 21.78 -4.69
N TRP A 286 3.84 23.01 -4.25
CA TRP A 286 5.16 23.59 -4.02
C TRP A 286 5.43 23.71 -2.52
N LEU A 287 6.62 23.31 -2.10
CA LEU A 287 7.12 23.45 -0.74
C LEU A 287 8.36 24.34 -0.73
N SER A 288 8.46 25.28 0.22
CA SER A 288 9.61 26.17 0.35
C SER A 288 10.45 25.81 1.58
N VAL A 289 11.74 25.61 1.37
CA VAL A 289 12.71 25.27 2.42
C VAL A 289 13.68 26.43 2.60
N GLY A 290 13.68 27.04 3.78
CA GLY A 290 14.56 28.13 4.14
C GLY A 290 15.99 27.68 4.40
N GLY A 291 16.93 28.58 4.17
CA GLY A 291 18.35 28.36 4.38
C GLY A 291 19.17 29.11 3.34
N LYS A 292 20.46 28.80 3.27
CA LYS A 292 21.33 29.37 2.23
C LYS A 292 21.04 28.65 0.92
N ALA A 293 20.21 29.25 0.07
CA ALA A 293 19.95 28.74 -1.27
C ALA A 293 21.26 28.66 -2.05
N SER A 294 21.50 27.51 -2.68
CA SER A 294 22.52 27.39 -3.73
C SER A 294 21.81 27.71 -5.04
N ASN A 295 22.20 28.79 -5.72
CA ASN A 295 21.78 29.00 -7.10
C ASN A 295 22.64 28.08 -7.98
N THR A 296 22.34 26.78 -7.95
CA THR A 296 22.98 25.82 -8.83
C THR A 296 22.22 25.81 -10.15
N LEU A 297 22.93 26.04 -11.25
CA LEU A 297 22.37 25.83 -12.58
C LEU A 297 22.24 24.33 -12.81
N ILE A 298 21.10 23.88 -13.35
CA ILE A 298 20.93 22.47 -13.71
C ILE A 298 21.96 22.11 -14.78
N GLU A 299 22.85 21.18 -14.46
CA GLU A 299 23.84 20.66 -15.42
C GLU A 299 23.19 19.61 -16.32
N LYS A 300 23.14 19.89 -17.64
CA LYS A 300 22.65 18.93 -18.62
C LYS A 300 23.66 17.78 -18.76
N ASN A 301 23.28 16.58 -18.32
CA ASN A 301 24.07 15.36 -18.47
C ASN A 301 23.23 14.22 -19.06
N LEU A 302 23.37 14.03 -20.37
CA LEU A 302 22.69 12.98 -21.14
C LEU A 302 23.44 11.63 -21.16
N SER A 303 24.44 11.43 -20.29
CA SER A 303 25.09 10.13 -20.17
C SER A 303 24.08 9.08 -19.73
N GLN A 304 23.95 8.03 -20.54
CA GLN A 304 23.10 6.86 -20.28
C GLN A 304 23.79 5.78 -19.47
N GLU A 305 25.09 5.94 -19.19
CA GLU A 305 25.87 5.06 -18.34
C GLU A 305 26.46 5.89 -17.20
N LYS A 306 26.16 5.48 -15.96
CA LYS A 306 26.56 6.18 -14.74
C LYS A 306 26.75 5.18 -13.59
N THR A 307 27.58 5.57 -12.62
CA THR A 307 27.77 4.80 -11.40
C THR A 307 26.97 5.42 -10.25
N PHE A 308 26.14 4.61 -9.59
CA PHE A 308 25.37 4.99 -8.41
C PHE A 308 25.77 4.09 -7.24
N ASP A 309 26.36 4.70 -6.21
CA ASP A 309 26.94 3.99 -5.06
C ASP A 309 28.01 2.98 -5.51
N ARG A 310 27.63 1.71 -5.71
CA ARG A 310 28.51 0.60 -6.08
C ARG A 310 28.04 -0.16 -7.32
N TYR A 311 27.10 0.43 -8.05
CA TYR A 311 26.46 -0.15 -9.22
C TYR A 311 26.72 0.71 -10.43
N ASP A 312 27.11 0.07 -11.53
CA ASP A 312 27.15 0.70 -12.84
C ASP A 312 25.80 0.45 -13.49
N VAL A 313 25.08 1.51 -13.82
CA VAL A 313 23.72 1.45 -14.34
C VAL A 313 23.70 2.04 -15.73
N ILE A 314 23.13 1.29 -16.67
CA ILE A 314 22.98 1.67 -18.06
C ILE A 314 21.50 1.78 -18.36
N LEU A 315 21.06 2.98 -18.77
CA LEU A 315 19.71 3.26 -19.25
C LEU A 315 19.71 3.29 -20.77
N SER A 316 19.17 2.24 -21.39
CA SER A 316 18.89 2.21 -22.82
C SER A 316 17.50 2.81 -23.07
N VAL A 317 17.41 3.77 -23.99
CA VAL A 317 16.15 4.43 -24.36
C VAL A 317 15.80 4.02 -25.79
N GLU A 318 14.63 3.44 -25.99
CA GLU A 318 14.16 2.96 -27.28
C GLU A 318 12.77 3.55 -27.61
N PRO A 319 12.59 4.25 -28.74
CA PRO A 319 13.61 4.58 -29.74
C PRO A 319 14.68 5.53 -29.21
N LYS A 320 15.90 5.43 -29.77
CA LYS A 320 17.07 6.23 -29.35
C LYS A 320 16.84 7.74 -29.36
N THR A 321 15.96 8.21 -30.24
CA THR A 321 15.50 9.59 -30.30
C THR A 321 14.01 9.59 -29.98
N PRO A 322 13.63 9.65 -28.69
CA PRO A 322 12.23 9.61 -28.29
C PRO A 322 11.52 10.87 -28.77
N LYS A 323 10.26 10.71 -29.17
CA LYS A 323 9.40 11.79 -29.66
C LYS A 323 8.12 11.86 -28.84
N THR A 324 7.52 13.04 -28.79
CA THR A 324 6.29 13.22 -28.03
C THR A 324 5.13 12.36 -28.54
N GLY A 325 4.40 11.75 -27.60
CA GLY A 325 3.24 10.91 -27.88
C GLY A 325 3.56 9.55 -28.52
N GLU A 326 4.84 9.21 -28.69
CA GLU A 326 5.28 7.86 -29.04
C GLU A 326 5.65 7.11 -27.75
N GLU A 327 5.39 5.80 -27.74
CA GLU A 327 5.80 4.92 -26.65
C GLU A 327 7.33 4.79 -26.63
N VAL A 328 7.92 4.88 -25.44
CA VAL A 328 9.36 4.81 -25.21
C VAL A 328 9.64 3.76 -24.13
N HIS A 329 10.50 2.81 -24.46
CA HIS A 329 11.05 1.84 -23.51
C HIS A 329 12.28 2.42 -22.80
N LEU A 330 12.32 2.25 -21.49
CA LEU A 330 13.37 2.69 -20.58
C LEU A 330 13.99 1.45 -19.93
N ASN A 331 14.96 0.86 -20.61
CA ASN A 331 15.58 -0.40 -20.21
C ASN A 331 16.78 -0.15 -19.29
N TYR A 332 16.68 -0.62 -18.04
CA TYR A 332 17.72 -0.54 -17.04
C TYR A 332 18.51 -1.84 -16.97
N ARG A 333 19.80 -1.74 -17.29
CA ARG A 333 20.79 -2.78 -17.00
C ARG A 333 21.62 -2.38 -15.80
N ILE A 334 21.67 -3.26 -14.80
CA ILE A 334 22.37 -3.02 -13.54
C ILE A 334 23.56 -3.97 -13.43
N GLU A 335 24.74 -3.41 -13.22
CA GLU A 335 25.98 -4.15 -13.06
C GLU A 335 26.64 -3.89 -11.70
N ARG A 336 27.37 -4.89 -11.21
CA ARG A 336 28.17 -4.81 -9.99
C ARG A 336 29.49 -5.52 -10.21
N ASN A 337 30.60 -4.78 -10.08
CA ASN A 337 31.95 -5.28 -10.38
C ASN A 337 32.10 -5.79 -11.84
N GLY A 338 31.51 -5.08 -12.81
CA GLY A 338 31.59 -5.42 -14.24
C GLY A 338 30.82 -6.68 -14.64
N LYS A 339 29.85 -7.11 -13.83
CA LYS A 339 28.93 -8.19 -14.14
C LYS A 339 27.50 -7.72 -13.93
N GLN A 340 26.65 -8.00 -14.91
CA GLN A 340 25.21 -7.80 -14.76
C GLN A 340 24.65 -8.64 -13.62
N ILE A 341 23.76 -8.03 -12.84
CA ILE A 341 23.02 -8.67 -11.78
C ILE A 341 21.54 -8.73 -12.16
N SER A 342 20.87 -9.81 -11.79
CA SER A 342 19.44 -10.03 -12.03
C SER A 342 18.67 -10.37 -10.73
N ASP A 343 19.40 -10.52 -9.63
CA ASP A 343 18.90 -10.83 -8.29
C ASP A 343 18.46 -9.57 -7.51
N THR A 344 17.97 -8.54 -8.19
CA THR A 344 17.30 -7.40 -7.53
C THR A 344 16.01 -7.86 -6.84
N ASP A 345 15.70 -7.25 -5.71
CA ASP A 345 14.48 -7.52 -4.94
C ASP A 345 13.37 -6.56 -5.40
N LYS A 346 12.10 -6.99 -5.32
CA LYS A 346 10.98 -6.05 -5.43
C LYS A 346 11.06 -5.05 -4.26
N PHE A 347 10.94 -3.77 -4.56
CA PHE A 347 10.75 -2.67 -3.61
C PHE A 347 9.30 -2.22 -3.73
N LEU A 348 8.52 -2.35 -2.65
CA LEU A 348 7.11 -1.93 -2.64
C LEU A 348 6.28 -2.57 -3.78
N GLY A 349 6.50 -3.87 -4.02
CA GLY A 349 5.77 -4.63 -5.04
C GLY A 349 6.25 -4.47 -6.49
N ALA A 350 7.18 -3.56 -6.80
CA ALA A 350 7.75 -3.37 -8.13
C ALA A 350 9.26 -3.69 -8.18
N ASP A 351 9.80 -4.06 -9.35
CA ASP A 351 11.25 -4.24 -9.51
C ASP A 351 11.99 -2.89 -9.50
N MET A 352 11.33 -1.83 -9.95
CA MET A 352 11.82 -0.46 -9.89
C MET A 352 10.67 0.55 -9.78
N HIS A 353 10.85 1.59 -8.97
CA HIS A 353 10.00 2.78 -8.98
C HIS A 353 10.69 3.89 -9.78
N LEU A 354 9.93 4.60 -10.60
CA LEU A 354 10.42 5.71 -11.41
C LEU A 354 9.61 6.97 -11.16
N LEU A 355 10.30 8.09 -11.00
CA LEU A 355 9.72 9.41 -11.20
C LEU A 355 10.29 9.99 -12.49
N ILE A 356 9.41 10.26 -13.45
CA ILE A 356 9.73 10.95 -14.70
C ILE A 356 9.18 12.37 -14.61
N ALA A 357 10.06 13.37 -14.70
CA ALA A 357 9.70 14.77 -14.51
C ALA A 357 10.27 15.67 -15.59
N SER A 358 9.51 16.68 -16.01
CA SER A 358 10.01 17.75 -16.88
C SER A 358 11.08 18.57 -16.14
N LEU A 359 11.99 19.20 -16.87
CA LEU A 359 13.08 20.00 -16.27
C LEU A 359 12.58 21.11 -15.33
N ASP A 360 11.41 21.67 -15.61
CA ASP A 360 10.76 22.72 -14.83
C ASP A 360 9.80 22.20 -13.76
N LEU A 361 9.69 20.87 -13.61
CA LEU A 361 8.80 20.17 -12.68
C LEU A 361 7.31 20.53 -12.85
N SER A 362 6.93 21.07 -14.01
CA SER A 362 5.53 21.32 -14.35
C SER A 362 4.75 20.03 -14.55
N VAL A 363 5.41 18.99 -15.07
CA VAL A 363 4.90 17.63 -15.23
C VAL A 363 5.76 16.65 -14.43
N MET A 364 5.10 15.81 -13.65
CA MET A 364 5.71 14.71 -12.89
C MET A 364 4.80 13.50 -13.03
N SER A 365 5.39 12.33 -13.31
CA SER A 365 4.68 11.06 -13.38
C SER A 365 5.45 10.04 -12.57
N HIS A 366 4.73 9.35 -11.69
CA HIS A 366 5.21 8.19 -10.97
C HIS A 366 4.80 6.95 -11.77
N THR A 367 5.75 6.04 -11.99
CA THR A 367 5.52 4.80 -12.72
C THR A 367 6.48 3.72 -12.23
N HIS A 368 6.39 2.53 -12.80
CA HIS A 368 7.06 1.33 -12.33
C HIS A 368 7.78 0.63 -13.48
N GLY A 369 8.90 0.00 -13.15
CA GLY A 369 9.61 -0.91 -14.04
C GLY A 369 9.46 -2.34 -13.56
N LEU A 370 9.31 -3.26 -14.51
CA LEU A 370 9.20 -4.69 -14.25
C LEU A 370 10.37 -5.42 -14.91
N LYS A 371 10.81 -6.51 -14.30
CA LYS A 371 11.77 -7.40 -14.96
C LYS A 371 11.14 -8.00 -16.20
N VAL A 372 11.87 -7.93 -17.31
CA VAL A 372 11.50 -8.63 -18.53
C VAL A 372 11.58 -10.15 -18.27
N ASN A 373 10.62 -10.91 -18.81
CA ASN A 373 10.53 -12.36 -18.64
C ASN A 373 11.88 -13.04 -18.90
N ALA A 374 12.26 -13.99 -18.04
CA ALA A 374 13.57 -14.64 -18.09
C ALA A 374 13.85 -15.40 -19.40
N GLN A 375 12.80 -15.79 -20.13
CA GLN A 375 12.88 -16.40 -21.46
C GLN A 375 13.38 -15.40 -22.52
N ASP A 376 12.93 -14.15 -22.44
CA ASP A 376 13.25 -13.09 -23.39
C ASP A 376 14.48 -12.28 -22.95
N ASN A 377 14.71 -12.19 -21.64
CA ASN A 377 15.84 -11.49 -21.03
C ASN A 377 16.49 -12.29 -19.90
N PRO A 378 17.37 -13.27 -20.21
CA PRO A 378 18.04 -14.08 -19.20
C PRO A 378 18.99 -13.27 -18.31
N LEU A 379 19.27 -12.01 -18.66
CA LEU A 379 20.16 -11.12 -17.93
C LEU A 379 19.41 -10.24 -16.91
N GLY A 380 18.07 -10.24 -16.92
CA GLY A 380 17.22 -9.62 -15.90
C GLY A 380 17.21 -8.09 -15.91
N GLU A 381 17.17 -7.48 -17.09
CA GLU A 381 16.94 -6.04 -17.19
C GLU A 381 15.53 -5.68 -16.74
N ILE A 382 15.38 -4.45 -16.28
CA ILE A 382 14.10 -3.89 -15.84
C ILE A 382 13.65 -2.92 -16.93
N ASP A 383 12.46 -3.14 -17.49
CA ASP A 383 11.87 -2.29 -18.52
C ASP A 383 10.72 -1.47 -17.93
N ALA A 384 10.59 -0.23 -18.40
CA ALA A 384 9.50 0.67 -18.08
C ALA A 384 9.08 1.41 -19.33
N HIS A 385 7.78 1.56 -19.55
CA HIS A 385 7.24 2.23 -20.74
C HIS A 385 6.74 3.62 -20.36
N TYR A 386 6.99 4.60 -21.23
CA TYR A 386 6.50 5.95 -21.01
C TYR A 386 6.26 6.69 -22.33
N SER A 387 5.18 7.45 -22.38
CA SER A 387 4.87 8.35 -23.50
C SER A 387 5.05 9.79 -23.06
N PHE A 388 6.10 10.46 -23.57
CA PHE A 388 6.39 11.84 -23.20
C PHE A 388 5.37 12.81 -23.83
N PRO A 389 4.67 13.64 -23.04
CA PRO A 389 3.61 14.51 -23.59
C PRO A 389 4.15 15.74 -24.34
N TYR A 390 5.36 16.21 -23.99
CA TYR A 390 5.94 17.45 -24.50
C TYR A 390 7.44 17.30 -24.79
N PRO A 391 7.99 18.02 -25.79
CA PRO A 391 9.40 17.94 -26.12
C PRO A 391 10.22 18.70 -25.07
N GLY A 392 11.49 18.34 -24.95
CA GLY A 392 12.42 18.96 -24.02
C GLY A 392 13.27 17.94 -23.25
N ILE A 393 13.92 18.41 -22.19
CA ILE A 393 14.74 17.56 -21.32
C ILE A 393 13.88 17.08 -20.15
N TRP A 394 13.92 15.78 -19.93
CA TRP A 394 13.25 15.11 -18.84
C TRP A 394 14.28 14.49 -17.89
N LYS A 395 14.01 14.58 -16.60
CA LYS A 395 14.78 13.93 -15.54
C LYS A 395 14.03 12.69 -15.10
N ILE A 396 14.74 11.57 -15.03
CA ILE A 396 14.22 10.28 -14.60
C ILE A 396 14.97 9.89 -13.34
N PHE A 397 14.28 9.85 -12.21
CA PHE A 397 14.79 9.23 -11.00
C PHE A 397 14.27 7.80 -10.95
N GLY A 398 15.14 6.86 -10.61
CA GLY A 398 14.79 5.45 -10.49
C GLY A 398 15.21 4.89 -9.15
N GLN A 399 14.44 3.97 -8.59
CA GLN A 399 14.77 3.27 -7.34
C GLN A 399 14.60 1.78 -7.53
N PHE A 400 15.70 1.04 -7.46
CA PHE A 400 15.69 -0.42 -7.40
C PHE A 400 16.22 -0.88 -6.05
N GLN A 401 15.86 -2.09 -5.63
CA GLN A 401 16.39 -2.69 -4.40
C GLN A 401 17.26 -3.89 -4.73
N HIS A 402 18.38 -4.02 -4.00
CA HIS A 402 19.21 -5.20 -4.08
C HIS A 402 19.79 -5.52 -2.71
N GLN A 403 19.50 -6.74 -2.22
CA GLN A 403 19.89 -7.23 -0.89
C GLN A 403 19.36 -6.34 0.22
N GLY A 404 18.10 -5.91 0.10
CA GLY A 404 17.42 -5.03 1.06
C GLY A 404 17.93 -3.58 1.10
N ARG A 405 18.79 -3.17 0.16
CA ARG A 405 19.26 -1.78 0.01
C ARG A 405 18.62 -1.15 -1.22
N VAL A 406 17.91 -0.04 -1.01
CA VAL A 406 17.39 0.80 -2.10
C VAL A 406 18.53 1.66 -2.67
N VAL A 407 18.66 1.67 -3.98
CA VAL A 407 19.62 2.47 -4.74
C VAL A 407 18.84 3.44 -5.61
N THR A 408 19.13 4.73 -5.49
CA THR A 408 18.51 5.77 -6.32
C THR A 408 19.43 6.14 -7.47
N THR A 409 18.89 6.12 -8.68
CA THR A 409 19.56 6.48 -9.93
C THR A 409 18.96 7.74 -10.51
N ASP A 410 19.72 8.46 -11.34
CA ASP A 410 19.19 9.60 -12.09
C ASP A 410 19.73 9.69 -13.52
N PHE A 411 18.84 9.93 -14.47
CA PHE A 411 19.17 10.10 -15.88
C PHE A 411 18.45 11.31 -16.47
N MET A 412 19.01 11.84 -17.56
CA MET A 412 18.32 12.85 -18.36
C MET A 412 18.13 12.31 -19.78
N VAL A 413 16.94 12.52 -20.31
CA VAL A 413 16.56 12.15 -21.68
C VAL A 413 16.07 13.41 -22.40
N GLU A 414 16.50 13.56 -23.66
CA GLU A 414 16.04 14.65 -24.53
C GLU A 414 15.00 14.10 -25.50
N VAL A 415 13.82 14.73 -25.50
CA VAL A 415 12.65 14.33 -26.27
C VAL A 415 12.37 15.35 -27.36
N GLU A 416 12.24 14.88 -28.59
CA GLU A 416 11.93 15.72 -29.75
C GLU A 416 10.42 15.85 -29.96
N LEU A 417 10.02 16.87 -30.72
CA LEU A 417 8.61 17.05 -31.09
C LEU A 417 8.18 15.92 -32.04
N GLY A 418 7.18 15.15 -31.63
CA GLY A 418 6.53 14.14 -32.45
C GLY A 418 5.53 14.74 -33.45
N THR A 419 5.30 14.02 -34.54
CA THR A 419 4.40 14.44 -35.62
C THR A 419 2.92 14.43 -35.21
N THR A 420 2.56 13.67 -34.18
CA THR A 420 1.18 13.48 -33.71
C THR A 420 0.65 14.67 -32.89
N SER A 421 1.52 15.43 -32.22
CA SER A 421 1.14 16.60 -31.40
C SER A 421 0.76 17.84 -32.22
N ALA A 422 0.99 17.85 -33.53
CA ALA A 422 0.67 18.98 -34.40
C ALA A 422 -0.84 19.26 -34.55
N GLN A 423 -1.72 18.32 -34.13
CA GLN A 423 -3.18 18.50 -34.20
C GLN A 423 -3.84 19.01 -32.90
N ILE A 424 -3.15 18.97 -31.74
CA ILE A 424 -3.78 19.32 -30.45
C ILE A 424 -3.33 20.71 -29.94
N MET A 425 -2.30 21.33 -30.54
CA MET A 425 -1.76 22.62 -30.10
C MET A 425 -2.02 23.80 -31.05
N ALA A 426 -3.17 23.84 -31.73
CA ALA A 426 -3.68 25.12 -32.22
C ALA A 426 -4.51 25.76 -31.09
N PRO A 427 -4.07 26.87 -30.46
CA PRO A 427 -4.94 27.60 -29.54
C PRO A 427 -6.18 28.03 -30.31
N HIS A 428 -7.35 27.70 -29.77
CA HIS A 428 -8.62 28.27 -30.23
C HIS A 428 -8.49 29.80 -30.05
N VAL A 429 -8.27 30.52 -31.13
CA VAL A 429 -8.40 31.97 -31.17
C VAL A 429 -9.90 32.22 -31.24
N ASP A 430 -10.48 32.66 -30.13
CA ASP A 430 -11.85 33.19 -30.13
C ASP A 430 -11.85 34.50 -30.93
N ASP A 431 -12.15 34.41 -32.22
CA ASP A 431 -12.75 35.49 -32.98
C ASP A 431 -14.27 35.30 -32.95
N HIS A 432 -14.94 36.03 -32.04
CA HIS A 432 -16.13 36.86 -32.28
C HIS A 432 -16.87 37.26 -31.00
#